data_AF-A0A3L7U855-F1
#
_entry.id   AF-A0A3L7U855-F1
#
_cell.length_a   1.000
_cell.length_b   1.000
_cell.length_c   1.000
_cell.angle_alpha   90.00
_cell.angle_beta   90.00
_cell.angle_gamma   90.00
#
_symmetry.space_group_name_H-M   'P 1'
#
loop_
_entity.id
_entity.type
_entity.pdbx_description
1 polymer ?
#
loop_
_entity_poly.entity_id
_entity_poly.type
_entity_poly.pdbx_seq_one_letter_code
_entity_poly.pdbx_strand_id
1 'polypeptide(L)'
;MIALPTIPYNTLVVAAGVAAVGFAAGVVGSLGVLRKRALVGDAAAHATLVGVAAAFLMTGRRDLPALLLGAFVAAVGSLGVLVLIRRVTRTRDDAATAIVLGVSFGLGITLVSGITARGIPGGAGLEQFLLGHTAALTASDAVLLAGVSAAAVLLLAIGLKEATLVAFDAAFAAASGWPVGMIDYALVTLVAVMVVVGLPAAGAVLVTALVVIPPVAARQWTDRVTTMLVLAGCFGLVAGLVGVGLSAAVPRLSTGPVVVLVASAIFVVSFFGSPSRGWLARWRRQRAVAQGWAEGRIIEAALHAMQASSSGYFTRQSIESRLGTAVAPGRSSTMASSRAWRGLLLRHAIEPAPASEASALANDSSQGISLWRLTEQGKAEAVERARRLALWGDVLAVASGDARAFLTIDLPPPEAVLDAARLHAIRAAAAASGS
;
A
#
# COMPACT_ATOMS: atom_id res chain seq x y z
N MET A 1 -39.09 -1.37 21.15
CA MET A 1 -38.07 -0.94 22.11
C MET A 1 -36.89 -1.89 22.00
N ILE A 2 -35.87 -1.53 21.24
CA ILE A 2 -34.60 -2.29 21.22
C ILE A 2 -33.90 -1.93 22.51
N ALA A 3 -33.98 -2.80 23.52
CA ALA A 3 -33.19 -2.65 24.73
C ALA A 3 -31.72 -2.68 24.29
N LEU A 4 -31.05 -1.52 24.31
CA LEU A 4 -29.60 -1.46 24.19
C LEU A 4 -29.06 -2.35 25.32
N PRO A 5 -28.39 -3.47 25.03
CA PRO A 5 -27.85 -4.32 26.07
C PRO A 5 -26.87 -3.47 26.88
N THR A 6 -27.11 -3.37 28.19
CA THR A 6 -26.18 -2.70 29.11
C THR A 6 -24.85 -3.44 29.02
N ILE A 7 -23.87 -2.84 28.35
CA ILE A 7 -22.56 -3.46 28.15
C ILE A 7 -21.93 -3.65 29.54
N PRO A 8 -21.55 -4.87 29.93
CA PRO A 8 -20.96 -5.11 31.25
C PRO A 8 -19.65 -4.32 31.41
N TYR A 9 -19.36 -3.86 32.63
CA TYR A 9 -18.11 -3.13 32.93
C TYR A 9 -16.86 -3.89 32.45
N ASN A 10 -16.80 -5.20 32.70
CA ASN A 10 -15.66 -6.03 32.26
C ASN A 10 -15.48 -5.99 30.72
N THR A 11 -16.58 -6.00 29.96
CA THR A 11 -16.53 -5.93 28.50
C THR A 11 -15.97 -4.59 28.01
N LEU A 12 -16.30 -3.47 28.68
CA LEU A 12 -15.73 -2.16 28.34
C LEU A 12 -14.23 -2.09 28.62
N VAL A 13 -13.79 -2.59 29.77
CA VAL A 13 -12.36 -2.60 30.15
C VAL A 13 -11.57 -3.51 29.20
N VAL A 14 -12.08 -4.70 28.88
CA VAL A 14 -11.47 -5.61 27.90
C VAL A 14 -11.45 -4.99 26.51
N ALA A 15 -12.52 -4.33 26.06
CA ALA A 15 -12.56 -3.64 24.78
C ALA A 15 -11.48 -2.55 24.70
N ALA A 16 -11.30 -1.76 25.77
CA ALA A 16 -10.25 -0.75 25.85
C ALA A 16 -8.83 -1.38 25.81
N GLY A 17 -8.61 -2.48 26.54
CA GLY A 17 -7.34 -3.22 26.51
C GLY A 17 -7.00 -3.76 25.12
N VAL A 18 -7.96 -4.43 24.46
CA VAL A 18 -7.80 -4.96 23.09
C VAL A 18 -7.61 -3.82 22.08
N ALA A 19 -8.32 -2.71 22.23
CA ALA A 19 -8.16 -1.53 21.38
C ALA A 19 -6.78 -0.89 21.56
N ALA A 20 -6.24 -0.84 22.77
CA ALA A 20 -4.88 -0.36 23.05
C ALA A 20 -3.83 -1.27 22.39
N VAL A 21 -4.01 -2.59 22.47
CA VAL A 21 -3.18 -3.57 21.74
C VAL A 21 -3.27 -3.34 20.25
N GLY A 22 -4.47 -3.15 19.70
CA GLY A 22 -4.67 -2.89 18.27
C GLY A 22 -3.99 -1.60 17.81
N PHE A 23 -4.09 -0.53 18.60
CA PHE A 23 -3.39 0.72 18.36
C PHE A 23 -1.87 0.51 18.32
N ALA A 24 -1.32 -0.09 19.37
CA ALA A 24 0.11 -0.33 19.49
C ALA A 24 0.63 -1.27 18.40
N ALA A 25 -0.11 -2.33 18.04
CA ALA A 25 0.24 -3.26 16.98
C ALA A 25 0.28 -2.56 15.62
N GLY A 26 -0.67 -1.67 15.33
CA GLY A 26 -0.66 -0.87 14.11
C GLY A 26 0.51 0.11 14.04
N VAL A 27 0.80 0.79 15.15
CA VAL A 27 1.92 1.75 15.28
C VAL A 27 3.27 1.04 15.13
N VAL A 28 3.54 0.01 15.92
CA VAL A 28 4.80 -0.76 15.88
C VAL A 28 4.96 -1.51 14.56
N GLY A 29 3.87 -2.11 14.06
CA GLY A 29 3.87 -2.82 12.78
C GLY A 29 4.19 -1.94 11.58
N SER A 30 3.91 -0.63 11.66
CA SER A 30 4.17 0.30 10.56
C SER A 30 5.64 0.33 10.13
N LEU A 31 6.58 0.36 11.07
CA LEU A 31 8.01 0.36 10.78
C LEU A 31 8.48 -1.03 10.33
N GLY A 32 7.88 -2.10 10.85
CA GLY A 32 8.12 -3.48 10.38
C GLY A 32 7.74 -3.66 8.91
N VAL A 33 6.60 -3.09 8.50
CA VAL A 33 6.13 -3.08 7.09
C VAL A 33 7.06 -2.24 6.22
N LEU A 34 7.45 -1.04 6.66
CA LEU A 34 8.38 -0.17 5.91
C LEU A 34 9.73 -0.84 5.67
N ARG A 35 10.20 -1.62 6.65
CA ARG A 35 11.47 -2.36 6.56
C ARG A 35 11.37 -3.69 5.79
N LYS A 36 10.22 -4.02 5.22
CA LYS A 36 9.96 -5.28 4.49
C LYS A 36 10.21 -6.54 5.34
N ARG A 37 9.99 -6.44 6.66
CA ARG A 37 10.15 -7.55 7.61
C ARG A 37 8.85 -7.95 8.29
N ALA A 38 7.73 -7.72 7.60
CA ALA A 38 6.39 -8.03 8.09
C ALA A 38 6.22 -9.52 8.50
N LEU A 39 6.90 -10.44 7.81
CA LEU A 39 6.83 -11.88 8.08
C LEU A 39 7.59 -12.33 9.34
N VAL A 40 8.52 -11.51 9.85
CA VAL A 40 9.30 -11.89 11.04
C VAL A 40 8.42 -11.93 12.30
N GLY A 41 7.40 -11.06 12.36
CA GLY A 41 6.38 -11.12 13.41
C GLY A 41 5.56 -12.42 13.37
N ASP A 42 5.38 -13.01 12.18
CA ASP A 42 4.65 -14.26 12.01
C ASP A 42 5.43 -15.47 12.54
N ALA A 43 6.74 -15.54 12.26
CA ALA A 43 7.61 -16.54 12.86
C ALA A 43 7.64 -16.43 14.40
N ALA A 44 7.71 -15.21 14.94
CA ALA A 44 7.65 -14.97 16.37
C ALA A 44 6.31 -15.43 16.98
N ALA A 45 5.19 -15.23 16.28
CA ALA A 45 3.87 -15.67 16.73
C ALA A 45 3.76 -17.18 16.89
N HIS A 46 4.31 -17.95 15.97
CA HIS A 46 4.27 -19.41 16.06
C HIS A 46 5.26 -19.93 17.12
N ALA A 47 6.37 -19.23 17.35
CA ALA A 47 7.25 -19.50 18.48
C ALA A 47 6.58 -19.25 19.85
N THR A 48 5.60 -18.35 19.95
CA THR A 48 4.84 -18.17 21.20
C THR A 48 4.13 -19.44 21.63
N LEU A 49 3.67 -20.29 20.70
CA LEU A 49 3.00 -21.57 21.03
C LEU A 49 3.92 -22.48 21.85
N VAL A 50 5.18 -22.59 21.43
CA VAL A 50 6.21 -23.35 22.16
C VAL A 50 6.43 -22.75 23.54
N GLY A 51 6.54 -21.42 23.62
CA GLY A 51 6.78 -20.72 24.88
C GLY A 51 5.64 -20.84 25.89
N VAL A 52 4.39 -20.71 25.44
CA VAL A 52 3.19 -20.88 26.27
C VAL A 52 3.11 -22.30 26.80
N ALA A 53 3.30 -23.30 25.93
CA ALA A 53 3.28 -24.71 26.34
C ALA A 53 4.41 -25.04 27.33
N ALA A 54 5.62 -24.54 27.08
CA ALA A 54 6.75 -24.73 27.97
C ALA A 54 6.54 -24.06 29.34
N ALA A 55 6.05 -22.80 29.36
CA ALA A 55 5.74 -22.10 30.61
C ALA A 55 4.64 -22.81 31.42
N PHE A 56 3.61 -23.33 30.75
CA PHE A 56 2.59 -24.12 31.41
C PHE A 56 3.17 -25.40 32.03
N LEU A 57 4.03 -26.13 31.31
CA LEU A 57 4.68 -27.35 31.83
C LEU A 57 5.59 -27.07 33.03
N MET A 58 6.27 -25.92 33.06
CA MET A 58 7.16 -25.55 34.17
C MET A 58 6.42 -25.04 35.40
N THR A 59 5.33 -24.29 35.21
CA THR A 59 4.61 -23.64 36.32
C THR A 59 3.43 -24.45 36.84
N GLY A 60 2.86 -25.32 36.00
CA GLY A 60 1.64 -26.07 36.30
C GLY A 60 0.40 -25.19 36.52
N ARG A 61 0.47 -23.88 36.18
CA ARG A 61 -0.58 -22.90 36.44
C ARG A 61 -0.90 -22.11 35.17
N ARG A 62 -2.18 -21.78 34.98
CA ARG A 62 -2.66 -20.91 33.90
C ARG A 62 -2.65 -19.44 34.34
N ASP A 63 -1.49 -18.95 34.73
CA ASP A 63 -1.32 -17.56 35.11
C ASP A 63 -0.87 -16.73 33.91
N LEU A 64 -1.63 -15.70 33.55
CA LEU A 64 -1.42 -14.95 32.31
C LEU A 64 0.00 -14.34 32.20
N PRO A 65 0.56 -13.69 33.24
CA PRO A 65 1.91 -13.14 33.18
C PRO A 65 2.96 -14.22 32.95
N ALA A 66 2.83 -15.39 33.57
CA ALA A 66 3.76 -16.50 33.39
C ALA A 66 3.72 -17.06 31.96
N LEU A 67 2.52 -17.24 31.40
CA LEU A 67 2.35 -17.69 30.02
C LEU A 67 2.89 -16.66 29.02
N LEU A 68 2.62 -15.37 29.23
CA LEU A 68 3.15 -14.29 28.39
C LEU A 68 4.68 -14.18 28.48
N LEU A 69 5.27 -14.40 29.67
CA LEU A 69 6.72 -14.42 29.81
C LEU A 69 7.35 -15.58 29.04
N GLY A 70 6.77 -16.79 29.12
CA GLY A 70 7.20 -17.93 28.32
C GLY A 70 7.09 -17.68 26.82
N ALA A 71 5.95 -17.13 26.39
CA ALA A 71 5.71 -16.72 25.02
C ALA A 71 6.76 -15.71 24.54
N PHE A 72 7.09 -14.72 25.36
CA PHE A 72 8.09 -13.70 25.06
C PHE A 72 9.49 -14.29 24.92
N VAL A 73 9.92 -15.13 25.86
CA VAL A 73 11.24 -15.78 25.81
C VAL A 73 11.37 -16.64 24.55
N ALA A 74 10.35 -17.43 24.20
CA ALA A 74 10.36 -18.23 22.99
C ALA A 74 10.33 -17.38 21.71
N ALA A 75 9.53 -16.30 21.69
CA ALA A 75 9.47 -15.38 20.57
C ALA A 75 10.84 -14.72 20.33
N VAL A 76 11.46 -14.14 21.35
CA VAL A 76 12.80 -13.53 21.26
C VAL A 76 13.87 -14.57 20.91
N GLY A 77 13.79 -15.78 21.48
CA GLY A 77 14.65 -16.89 21.13
C GLY A 77 14.57 -17.25 19.65
N SER A 78 13.36 -17.30 19.08
CA SER A 78 13.15 -17.56 17.65
C SER A 78 13.77 -16.49 16.75
N LEU A 79 13.74 -15.22 17.18
CA LEU A 79 14.42 -14.13 16.48
C LEU A 79 15.94 -14.29 16.53
N GLY A 80 16.47 -14.73 17.67
CA GLY A 80 17.89 -15.07 17.83
C GLY A 80 18.31 -16.19 16.88
N VAL A 81 17.51 -17.27 16.80
CA VAL A 81 17.72 -18.38 15.86
C VAL A 81 17.65 -17.89 14.41
N LEU A 82 16.69 -17.02 14.07
CA LEU A 82 16.58 -16.42 12.74
C LEU A 82 17.83 -15.61 12.38
N VAL A 83 18.35 -14.80 13.31
CA VAL A 83 19.60 -14.05 13.12
C VAL A 83 20.79 -15.00 12.95
N LEU A 84 20.85 -16.08 13.73
CA LEU A 84 21.91 -17.07 13.66
C LEU A 84 21.92 -17.78 12.31
N ILE A 85 20.76 -18.27 11.85
CA ILE A 85 20.61 -18.91 10.54
C ILE A 85 21.14 -17.98 9.44
N ARG A 86 20.74 -16.71 9.46
CA ARG A 86 21.19 -15.73 8.46
C ARG A 86 22.68 -15.42 8.51
N ARG A 87 23.30 -15.49 9.69
CA ARG A 87 24.75 -15.28 9.83
C ARG A 87 25.55 -16.48 9.37
N VAL A 88 25.08 -17.69 9.66
CA VAL A 88 25.81 -18.94 9.40
C VAL A 88 25.56 -19.45 7.98
N THR A 89 24.37 -19.21 7.42
CA THR A 89 23.98 -19.71 6.10
C THR A 89 23.64 -18.57 5.13
N ARG A 90 23.89 -18.80 3.83
CA ARG A 90 23.60 -17.83 2.76
C ARG A 90 22.13 -17.89 2.29
N THR A 91 21.23 -18.13 3.23
CA THR A 91 19.81 -18.40 3.00
C THR A 91 19.03 -17.08 2.88
N ARG A 92 18.02 -17.01 2.00
CA ARG A 92 17.15 -15.82 1.89
C ARG A 92 16.35 -15.59 3.18
N ASP A 93 16.10 -14.33 3.52
CA ASP A 93 15.34 -13.92 4.71
C ASP A 93 13.98 -14.64 4.82
N ASP A 94 13.26 -14.76 3.69
CA ASP A 94 11.95 -15.42 3.65
C ASP A 94 12.03 -16.92 3.97
N ALA A 95 13.07 -17.59 3.47
CA ALA A 95 13.28 -19.01 3.71
C ALA A 95 13.70 -19.29 5.16
N ALA A 96 14.58 -18.46 5.74
CA ALA A 96 14.94 -18.58 7.15
C ALA A 96 13.71 -18.36 8.06
N THR A 97 12.86 -17.39 7.72
CA THR A 97 11.60 -17.13 8.43
C THR A 97 10.64 -18.32 8.35
N ALA A 98 10.48 -18.92 7.17
CA ALA A 98 9.63 -20.09 6.96
C ALA A 98 10.13 -21.33 7.73
N ILE A 99 11.44 -21.55 7.83
CA ILE A 99 12.02 -22.65 8.62
C ILE A 99 11.69 -22.47 10.10
N VAL A 100 11.97 -21.29 10.67
CA VAL A 100 11.70 -21.00 12.08
C VAL A 100 10.21 -21.12 12.39
N LEU A 101 9.36 -20.59 11.50
CA LEU A 101 7.90 -20.70 11.55
C LEU A 101 7.44 -22.16 11.62
N GLY A 102 7.85 -22.98 10.63
CA GLY A 102 7.39 -24.37 10.50
C GLY A 102 7.85 -25.25 11.67
N VAL A 103 9.11 -25.13 12.10
CA VAL A 103 9.65 -25.88 13.24
C VAL A 103 8.95 -25.48 14.54
N SER A 104 8.80 -24.17 14.77
CA SER A 104 8.15 -23.66 15.98
C SER A 104 6.69 -24.07 16.05
N PHE A 105 5.96 -23.99 14.94
CA PHE A 105 4.57 -24.40 14.87
C PHE A 105 4.41 -25.90 15.15
N GLY A 106 5.18 -26.76 14.47
CA GLY A 106 5.13 -28.20 14.67
C GLY A 106 5.46 -28.60 16.10
N LEU A 107 6.51 -28.00 16.68
CA LEU A 107 6.89 -28.23 18.07
C LEU A 107 5.82 -27.73 19.05
N GLY A 108 5.29 -26.53 18.84
CA GLY A 108 4.26 -25.92 19.69
C GLY A 108 2.99 -26.74 19.72
N ILE A 109 2.46 -27.12 18.55
CA ILE A 109 1.26 -27.96 18.44
C ILE A 109 1.49 -29.34 19.07
N THR A 110 2.67 -29.94 18.88
CA THR A 110 3.00 -31.24 19.50
C THR A 110 3.01 -31.15 21.03
N LEU A 111 3.59 -30.07 21.58
CA LEU A 111 3.61 -29.84 23.04
C LEU A 111 2.20 -29.61 23.58
N VAL A 112 1.42 -28.72 22.97
CA VAL A 112 0.03 -28.41 23.38
C VAL A 112 -0.84 -29.66 23.30
N SER A 113 -0.81 -30.38 22.17
CA SER A 113 -1.59 -31.60 21.99
C SER A 113 -1.17 -32.70 22.97
N GLY A 114 0.13 -32.82 23.26
CA GLY A 114 0.66 -33.78 24.24
C GLY A 114 0.22 -33.47 25.68
N ILE A 115 0.12 -32.19 26.06
CA ILE A 115 -0.43 -31.75 27.35
C ILE A 115 -1.90 -32.17 27.48
N THR A 116 -2.70 -31.89 26.44
CA THR A 116 -4.12 -32.24 26.40
C THR A 116 -4.32 -33.75 26.43
N ALA A 117 -3.58 -34.50 25.62
CA ALA A 117 -3.72 -35.96 25.50
C ALA A 117 -3.35 -36.71 26.79
N ARG A 118 -2.41 -36.19 27.59
CA ARG A 118 -2.02 -36.76 28.88
C ARG A 118 -2.96 -36.36 30.03
N GLY A 119 -3.96 -35.51 29.78
CA GLY A 119 -4.92 -35.08 30.80
C GLY A 119 -4.28 -34.27 31.93
N ILE A 120 -3.23 -33.50 31.65
CA ILE A 120 -2.56 -32.70 32.68
C ILE A 120 -3.56 -31.68 33.27
N PRO A 121 -3.76 -31.65 34.61
CA PRO A 121 -4.68 -30.72 35.25
C PRO A 121 -4.39 -29.28 34.85
N GLY A 122 -5.42 -28.55 34.41
CA GLY A 122 -5.28 -27.15 33.94
C GLY A 122 -4.85 -26.97 32.48
N GLY A 123 -4.58 -28.06 31.74
CA GLY A 123 -4.24 -27.99 30.31
C GLY A 123 -5.43 -27.76 29.38
N ALA A 124 -6.66 -28.02 29.85
CA ALA A 124 -7.88 -27.81 29.08
C ALA A 124 -8.08 -26.32 28.74
N GLY A 125 -8.33 -26.03 27.46
CA GLY A 125 -8.58 -24.68 26.97
C GLY A 125 -7.33 -23.85 26.65
N LEU A 126 -6.12 -24.44 26.68
CA LEU A 126 -4.90 -23.79 26.19
C LEU A 126 -5.00 -23.51 24.68
N GLU A 127 -5.58 -24.43 23.92
CA GLU A 127 -5.87 -24.26 22.49
C GLU A 127 -6.81 -23.06 22.23
N GLN A 128 -7.86 -22.90 23.04
CA GLN A 128 -8.76 -21.75 22.96
C GLN A 128 -8.08 -20.43 23.31
N PHE A 129 -7.16 -20.44 24.28
CA PHE A 129 -6.34 -19.27 24.59
C PHE A 129 -5.47 -18.86 23.39
N LEU A 130 -4.84 -19.82 22.73
CA LEU A 130 -3.97 -19.60 21.57
C LEU A 130 -4.74 -19.11 20.33
N LEU A 131 -6.01 -19.51 20.20
CA LEU A 131 -6.93 -19.05 19.15
C LEU A 131 -7.57 -17.68 19.45
N GLY A 132 -7.30 -17.09 20.61
CA GLY A 132 -7.82 -15.78 21.01
C GLY A 132 -9.26 -15.84 21.53
N HIS A 133 -9.42 -15.88 22.84
CA HIS A 133 -10.73 -15.88 23.49
C HIS A 133 -10.79 -14.79 24.57
N THR A 134 -11.25 -13.60 24.19
CA THR A 134 -11.31 -12.45 25.10
C THR A 134 -12.33 -12.62 26.23
N ALA A 135 -13.30 -13.53 26.07
CA ALA A 135 -14.27 -13.85 27.12
C ALA A 135 -13.61 -14.38 28.40
N ALA A 136 -12.39 -14.91 28.31
CA ALA A 136 -11.61 -15.37 29.47
C ALA A 136 -10.76 -14.25 30.11
N LEU A 137 -10.76 -13.03 29.57
CA LEU A 137 -9.96 -11.92 30.09
C LEU A 137 -10.64 -11.24 31.27
N THR A 138 -9.86 -11.02 32.32
CA THR A 138 -10.24 -10.21 33.47
C THR A 138 -9.88 -8.74 33.24
N ALA A 139 -10.47 -7.84 34.04
CA ALA A 139 -10.11 -6.42 34.02
C ALA A 139 -8.62 -6.18 34.31
N SER A 140 -8.01 -6.97 35.21
CA SER A 140 -6.56 -6.90 35.49
C SER A 140 -5.72 -7.28 34.28
N ASP A 141 -6.13 -8.30 33.52
CA ASP A 141 -5.44 -8.70 32.30
C ASP A 141 -5.48 -7.56 31.28
N ALA A 142 -6.66 -6.96 31.07
CA ALA A 142 -6.82 -5.85 30.15
C ALA A 142 -5.95 -4.63 30.50
N VAL A 143 -5.80 -4.31 31.79
CA VAL A 143 -4.89 -3.25 32.27
C VAL A 143 -3.43 -3.61 31.98
N LEU A 144 -3.03 -4.86 32.20
CA LEU A 144 -1.68 -5.34 31.87
C LEU A 144 -1.42 -5.20 30.36
N LEU A 145 -2.35 -5.65 29.52
CA LEU A 145 -2.22 -5.55 28.06
C LEU A 145 -2.13 -4.09 27.60
N ALA A 146 -2.95 -3.20 28.15
CA ALA A 146 -2.92 -1.78 27.87
C ALA A 146 -1.60 -1.13 28.32
N GLY A 147 -1.09 -1.49 29.51
CA GLY A 147 0.16 -0.98 30.05
C GLY A 147 1.37 -1.37 29.18
N VAL A 148 1.48 -2.63 28.79
CA VAL A 148 2.57 -3.09 27.91
C VAL A 148 2.45 -2.46 26.51
N SER A 149 1.23 -2.33 25.98
CA SER A 149 0.99 -1.67 24.69
C SER A 149 1.41 -0.20 24.71
N ALA A 150 1.07 0.53 25.79
CA ALA A 150 1.48 1.92 25.98
C ALA A 150 3.00 2.05 26.09
N ALA A 151 3.65 1.17 26.86
CA ALA A 151 5.10 1.12 26.97
C ALA A 151 5.77 0.85 25.61
N ALA A 152 5.22 -0.07 24.80
CA ALA A 152 5.74 -0.38 23.47
C ALA A 152 5.64 0.83 22.52
N VAL A 153 4.52 1.52 22.51
CA VAL A 153 4.34 2.75 21.72
C VAL A 153 5.30 3.85 22.19
N LEU A 154 5.47 4.01 23.50
CA LEU A 154 6.39 5.00 24.07
C LEU A 154 7.84 4.71 23.68
N LEU A 155 8.28 3.45 23.80
CA LEU A 155 9.62 3.03 23.36
C LEU A 155 9.84 3.28 21.87
N LEU A 156 8.83 2.99 21.04
CA LEU A 156 8.90 3.31 19.61
C LEU A 156 8.98 4.82 19.37
N ALA A 157 8.19 5.62 20.09
CA ALA A 157 8.16 7.06 19.93
C ALA A 157 9.52 7.69 20.28
N ILE A 158 10.18 7.19 21.35
CA ILE A 158 11.52 7.62 21.74
C ILE A 158 12.54 7.26 20.64
N GLY A 159 12.48 6.04 20.11
CA GLY A 159 13.39 5.55 19.05
C GLY A 159 12.93 5.82 17.62
N LEU A 160 11.94 6.70 17.41
CA LEU A 160 11.27 6.83 16.12
C LEU A 160 12.21 7.36 15.04
N LYS A 161 13.11 8.27 15.41
CA LYS A 161 14.05 8.91 14.46
C LYS A 161 15.04 7.87 13.93
N GLU A 162 15.61 7.08 14.83
CA GLU A 162 16.60 6.05 14.57
C GLU A 162 15.97 4.89 13.77
N ALA A 163 14.79 4.43 14.19
CA ALA A 163 14.08 3.35 13.50
C ALA A 163 13.63 3.78 12.09
N THR A 164 13.21 5.04 11.91
CA THR A 164 12.87 5.58 10.59
C THR A 164 14.12 5.69 9.71
N LEU A 165 15.23 6.22 10.23
CA LEU A 165 16.48 6.33 9.48
C LEU A 165 16.93 4.97 8.94
N VAL A 166 16.93 3.96 9.81
CA VAL A 166 17.31 2.59 9.46
C VAL A 166 16.31 1.93 8.50
N ALA A 167 15.03 2.27 8.56
CA ALA A 167 14.01 1.73 7.66
C ALA A 167 14.12 2.25 6.22
N PHE A 168 14.56 3.50 6.04
CA PHE A 168 14.69 4.11 4.71
C PHE A 168 16.09 3.98 4.11
N ASP A 169 17.14 4.17 4.92
CA ASP A 169 18.52 4.07 4.46
C ASP A 169 19.44 3.48 5.54
N ALA A 170 19.49 2.16 5.58
CA ALA A 170 20.37 1.43 6.49
C ALA A 170 21.87 1.66 6.20
N ALA A 171 22.25 1.95 4.96
CA ALA A 171 23.65 2.18 4.59
C ALA A 171 24.12 3.55 5.10
N PHE A 172 23.31 4.58 4.88
CA PHE A 172 23.55 5.91 5.45
C PHE A 172 23.55 5.90 6.97
N ALA A 173 22.62 5.16 7.61
CA ALA A 173 22.60 5.00 9.06
C ALA A 173 23.91 4.37 9.58
N ALA A 174 24.40 3.31 8.93
CA ALA A 174 25.66 2.66 9.29
C ALA A 174 26.87 3.58 9.09
N ALA A 175 26.94 4.30 7.96
CA ALA A 175 27.99 5.28 7.69
C ALA A 175 27.99 6.45 8.68
N SER A 176 26.80 6.82 9.19
CA SER A 176 26.63 7.85 10.23
C SER A 176 26.93 7.35 11.65
N GLY A 177 27.39 6.10 11.82
CA GLY A 177 27.80 5.53 13.11
C GLY A 177 26.66 4.90 13.93
N TRP A 178 25.44 4.77 13.40
CA TRP A 178 24.35 4.12 14.12
C TRP A 178 24.48 2.60 14.11
N PRO A 179 24.20 1.91 15.23
CA PRO A 179 24.23 0.45 15.30
C PRO A 179 22.99 -0.17 14.64
N VAL A 180 22.96 -0.21 13.31
CA VAL A 180 21.83 -0.69 12.49
C VAL A 180 21.29 -2.04 12.94
N GLY A 181 22.19 -2.97 13.28
CA GLY A 181 21.81 -4.31 13.73
C GLY A 181 21.08 -4.32 15.08
N MET A 182 21.47 -3.44 16.01
CA MET A 182 20.79 -3.32 17.31
C MET A 182 19.42 -2.66 17.16
N ILE A 183 19.32 -1.62 16.34
CA ILE A 183 18.04 -0.94 16.05
C ILE A 183 17.06 -1.90 15.38
N ASP A 184 17.56 -2.72 14.45
CA ASP A 184 16.79 -3.79 13.80
C ASP A 184 16.29 -4.84 14.78
N TYR A 185 17.18 -5.34 15.63
CA TYR A 185 16.82 -6.31 16.65
C TYR A 185 15.78 -5.73 17.62
N ALA A 186 15.98 -4.49 18.08
CA ALA A 186 15.03 -3.80 18.95
C ALA A 186 13.64 -3.64 18.31
N LEU A 187 13.59 -3.25 17.03
CA LEU A 187 12.32 -3.10 16.30
C LEU A 187 11.59 -4.44 16.16
N VAL A 188 12.31 -5.49 15.78
CA VAL A 188 11.72 -6.83 15.61
C VAL A 188 11.30 -7.41 16.96
N THR A 189 12.07 -7.18 18.03
CA THR A 189 11.68 -7.53 19.40
C THR A 189 10.42 -6.77 19.82
N LEU A 190 10.29 -5.49 19.48
CA LEU A 190 9.08 -4.72 19.78
C LEU A 190 7.85 -5.28 19.05
N VAL A 191 8.00 -5.69 17.78
CA VAL A 191 6.96 -6.42 17.06
C VAL A 191 6.61 -7.73 17.77
N ALA A 192 7.61 -8.50 18.22
CA ALA A 192 7.40 -9.73 18.97
C ALA A 192 6.68 -9.50 20.31
N VAL A 193 6.99 -8.40 21.03
CA VAL A 193 6.24 -7.98 22.22
C VAL A 193 4.76 -7.77 21.86
N MET A 194 4.48 -7.05 20.76
CA MET A 194 3.09 -6.82 20.35
C MET A 194 2.36 -8.11 19.96
N VAL A 195 3.06 -9.05 19.34
CA VAL A 195 2.53 -10.39 19.04
C VAL A 195 2.17 -11.15 20.32
N VAL A 196 3.07 -11.14 21.31
CA VAL A 196 2.86 -11.82 22.60
C VAL A 196 1.70 -11.20 23.37
N VAL A 197 1.66 -9.87 23.48
CA VAL A 197 0.61 -9.14 24.20
C VAL A 197 -0.73 -9.25 23.47
N GLY A 198 -0.75 -9.34 22.14
CA GLY A 198 -1.99 -9.54 21.40
C GLY A 198 -2.47 -10.98 21.31
N LEU A 199 -1.70 -11.94 21.84
CA LEU A 199 -2.08 -13.36 21.90
C LEU A 199 -3.44 -13.58 22.60
N PRO A 200 -3.72 -13.01 23.79
CA PRO A 200 -5.01 -13.20 24.45
C PRO A 200 -6.16 -12.44 23.77
N ALA A 201 -5.84 -11.37 23.04
CA ALA A 201 -6.80 -10.48 22.39
C ALA A 201 -7.33 -11.05 21.07
N ALA A 202 -6.42 -11.53 20.22
CA ALA A 202 -6.73 -11.99 18.88
C ALA A 202 -6.36 -13.45 18.63
N GLY A 203 -5.38 -13.99 19.35
CA GLY A 203 -4.77 -15.30 19.07
C GLY A 203 -3.50 -15.17 18.22
N ALA A 204 -2.69 -16.23 18.24
CA ALA A 204 -1.34 -16.22 17.64
C ALA A 204 -1.35 -15.88 16.14
N VAL A 205 -2.26 -16.49 15.39
CA VAL A 205 -2.33 -16.30 13.92
C VAL A 205 -2.96 -14.95 13.56
N LEU A 206 -3.88 -14.47 14.37
CA LEU A 206 -4.70 -13.30 14.06
C LEU A 206 -4.01 -12.00 14.49
N VAL A 207 -3.13 -12.05 15.49
CA VAL A 207 -2.35 -10.87 15.92
C VAL A 207 -1.37 -10.42 14.83
N THR A 208 -0.80 -11.34 14.05
CA THR A 208 0.15 -10.99 12.97
C THR A 208 -0.57 -10.23 11.86
N ALA A 209 -1.81 -10.60 11.56
CA ALA A 209 -2.69 -9.83 10.68
C ALA A 209 -2.94 -8.41 11.23
N LEU A 210 -3.13 -8.26 12.54
CA LEU A 210 -3.34 -6.97 13.20
C LEU A 210 -2.09 -6.07 13.22
N VAL A 211 -0.90 -6.67 13.19
CA VAL A 211 0.38 -5.96 13.04
C VAL A 211 0.60 -5.51 11.59
N VAL A 212 0.05 -6.21 10.59
CA VAL A 212 0.33 -5.95 9.17
C VAL A 212 -0.78 -5.16 8.47
N ILE A 213 -2.05 -5.55 8.63
CA ILE A 213 -3.18 -5.00 7.88
C ILE A 213 -3.39 -3.50 8.14
N PRO A 214 -3.48 -3.00 9.39
CA PRO A 214 -3.66 -1.57 9.65
C PRO A 214 -2.55 -0.69 9.08
N PRO A 215 -1.24 -1.00 9.23
CA PRO A 215 -0.20 -0.18 8.61
C PRO A 215 -0.18 -0.27 7.08
N VAL A 216 -0.49 -1.42 6.48
CA VAL A 216 -0.63 -1.51 5.02
C VAL A 216 -1.82 -0.67 4.55
N ALA A 217 -2.94 -0.66 5.28
CA ALA A 217 -4.08 0.20 4.99
C ALA A 217 -3.71 1.69 5.11
N ALA A 218 -3.06 2.09 6.20
CA ALA A 218 -2.62 3.47 6.45
C ALA A 218 -1.65 4.01 5.39
N ARG A 219 -0.72 3.17 4.92
CA ARG A 219 0.25 3.52 3.87
C ARG A 219 -0.39 3.89 2.55
N GLN A 220 -1.65 3.52 2.33
CA GLN A 220 -2.38 3.94 1.13
C GLN A 220 -2.83 5.39 1.22
N TRP A 221 -3.03 5.94 2.42
CA TRP A 221 -3.58 7.29 2.62
C TRP A 221 -2.51 8.38 2.71
N THR A 222 -1.27 8.04 3.06
CA THR A 222 -0.21 9.02 3.31
C THR A 222 1.17 8.51 2.91
N ASP A 223 2.04 9.45 2.54
CA ASP A 223 3.47 9.20 2.28
C ASP A 223 4.35 9.67 3.45
N ARG A 224 3.77 10.27 4.50
CA ARG A 224 4.48 10.72 5.70
C ARG A 224 4.46 9.63 6.77
N VAL A 225 5.65 9.27 7.27
CA VAL A 225 5.85 8.20 8.27
C VAL A 225 5.04 8.46 9.54
N THR A 226 5.15 9.66 10.13
CA THR A 226 4.43 10.00 11.38
C THR A 226 2.91 9.91 11.22
N THR A 227 2.38 10.40 10.10
CA THR A 227 0.95 10.28 9.79
C THR A 227 0.54 8.82 9.56
N MET A 228 1.40 8.01 8.94
CA MET A 228 1.16 6.58 8.73
C MET A 228 1.09 5.84 10.06
N LEU A 229 1.97 6.14 11.02
CA LEU A 229 1.95 5.54 12.37
C LEU A 229 0.62 5.80 13.06
N VAL A 230 0.18 7.07 13.10
CA VAL A 230 -1.07 7.47 13.77
C VAL A 230 -2.28 6.82 13.09
N LEU A 231 -2.36 6.87 11.75
CA LEU A 231 -3.46 6.23 11.01
C LEU A 231 -3.50 4.72 11.22
N ALA A 232 -2.34 4.05 11.20
CA ALA A 232 -2.25 2.62 11.45
C ALA A 232 -2.73 2.26 12.85
N GLY A 233 -2.33 3.04 13.85
CA GLY A 233 -2.83 2.92 15.21
C GLY A 233 -4.34 3.13 15.29
N CYS A 234 -4.88 4.19 14.69
CA CYS A 234 -6.32 4.45 14.68
C CYS A 234 -7.11 3.31 14.03
N PHE A 235 -6.63 2.76 12.90
CA PHE A 235 -7.28 1.61 12.26
C PHE A 235 -7.25 0.36 13.13
N GLY A 236 -6.12 0.07 13.80
CA GLY A 236 -6.04 -1.03 14.75
C GLY A 236 -6.93 -0.84 15.98
N LEU A 237 -7.02 0.39 16.51
CA LEU A 237 -7.89 0.77 17.61
C LEU A 237 -9.37 0.55 17.26
N VAL A 238 -9.78 1.05 16.09
CA VAL A 238 -11.16 0.89 15.60
C VAL A 238 -11.47 -0.58 15.36
N ALA A 239 -10.55 -1.35 14.77
CA ALA A 239 -10.73 -2.79 14.59
C ALA A 239 -10.91 -3.52 15.93
N GLY A 240 -10.13 -3.16 16.95
CA GLY A 240 -10.27 -3.71 18.30
C GLY A 240 -11.62 -3.37 18.95
N LEU A 241 -12.00 -2.09 18.98
CA LEU A 241 -13.26 -1.64 19.59
C LEU A 241 -14.48 -2.25 18.89
N VAL A 242 -14.54 -2.15 17.57
CA VAL A 242 -15.67 -2.64 16.78
C VAL A 242 -15.70 -4.17 16.81
N GLY A 243 -14.54 -4.83 16.75
CA GLY A 243 -14.46 -6.29 16.77
C GLY A 243 -14.90 -6.89 18.11
N VAL A 244 -14.47 -6.31 19.24
CA VAL A 244 -14.95 -6.71 20.57
C VAL A 244 -16.42 -6.39 20.75
N GLY A 245 -16.88 -5.21 20.31
CA GLY A 245 -18.30 -4.82 20.37
C GLY A 245 -19.22 -5.77 19.60
N LEU A 246 -18.84 -6.16 18.38
CA LEU A 246 -19.57 -7.13 17.56
C LEU A 246 -19.56 -8.53 18.18
N SER A 247 -18.41 -8.97 18.70
CA SER A 247 -18.27 -10.27 19.37
C SER A 247 -19.11 -10.34 20.65
N ALA A 248 -19.28 -9.22 21.37
CA ALA A 248 -20.15 -9.15 22.55
C ALA A 248 -21.65 -9.13 22.20
N ALA A 249 -22.02 -8.58 21.04
CA ALA A 249 -23.42 -8.51 20.61
C ALA A 249 -23.99 -9.84 20.11
N VAL A 250 -23.14 -10.73 19.58
CA VAL A 250 -23.56 -12.02 19.02
C VAL A 250 -22.99 -13.18 19.84
N PRO A 251 -23.83 -14.03 20.46
CA PRO A 251 -23.37 -15.15 21.26
C PRO A 251 -22.48 -16.12 20.48
N ARG A 252 -21.41 -16.62 21.12
CA ARG A 252 -20.46 -17.63 20.61
C ARG A 252 -19.55 -17.20 19.45
N LEU A 253 -19.47 -15.90 19.13
CA LEU A 253 -18.44 -15.42 18.19
C LEU A 253 -17.08 -15.31 18.87
N SER A 254 -16.06 -15.92 18.27
CA SER A 254 -14.67 -15.73 18.69
C SER A 254 -14.21 -14.31 18.36
N THR A 255 -13.67 -13.60 19.36
CA THR A 255 -13.32 -12.18 19.22
C THR A 255 -12.17 -11.94 18.26
N GLY A 256 -11.16 -12.81 18.24
CA GLY A 256 -9.99 -12.66 17.40
C GLY A 256 -10.30 -12.60 15.90
N PRO A 257 -11.01 -13.61 15.34
CA PRO A 257 -11.41 -13.60 13.94
C PRO A 257 -12.24 -12.38 13.56
N VAL A 258 -13.16 -11.94 14.44
CA VAL A 258 -14.02 -10.77 14.18
C VAL A 258 -13.17 -9.50 14.09
N VAL A 259 -12.21 -9.30 15.01
CA VAL A 259 -11.30 -8.14 14.96
C VAL A 259 -10.50 -8.11 13.65
N VAL A 260 -10.01 -9.25 13.18
CA VAL A 260 -9.27 -9.34 11.91
C VAL A 260 -10.17 -9.10 10.69
N LEU A 261 -11.42 -9.59 10.71
CA LEU A 261 -12.39 -9.30 9.65
C LEU A 261 -12.70 -7.80 9.57
N VAL A 262 -12.84 -7.12 10.71
CA VAL A 262 -13.02 -5.66 10.75
C VAL A 262 -11.78 -4.94 10.21
N ALA A 263 -10.58 -5.33 10.63
CA ALA A 263 -9.34 -4.77 10.10
C ALA A 263 -9.22 -4.99 8.58
N SER A 264 -9.61 -6.17 8.10
CA SER A 264 -9.64 -6.51 6.67
C SER A 264 -10.65 -5.65 5.90
N ALA A 265 -11.83 -5.40 6.47
CA ALA A 265 -12.81 -4.48 5.89
C ALA A 265 -12.26 -3.05 5.78
N ILE A 266 -11.58 -2.55 6.82
CA ILE A 266 -10.90 -1.24 6.79
C ILE A 266 -9.83 -1.21 5.68
N PHE A 267 -9.07 -2.29 5.51
CA PHE A 267 -8.09 -2.39 4.42
C PHE A 267 -8.75 -2.37 3.04
N VAL A 268 -9.84 -3.11 2.83
CA VAL A 268 -10.58 -3.12 1.56
C VAL A 268 -11.12 -1.72 1.23
N VAL A 269 -11.72 -1.04 2.22
CA VAL A 269 -12.18 0.35 2.05
C VAL A 269 -11.01 1.28 1.73
N SER A 270 -9.87 1.12 2.41
CA SER A 270 -8.65 1.90 2.14
C SER A 270 -8.09 1.63 0.73
N PHE A 271 -8.17 0.40 0.27
CA PHE A 271 -7.69 -0.04 -1.04
C PHE A 271 -8.47 0.58 -2.20
N PHE A 272 -9.78 0.67 -2.07
CA PHE A 272 -10.63 1.29 -3.09
C PHE A 272 -10.74 2.81 -2.92
N GLY A 273 -10.75 3.31 -1.69
CA GLY A 273 -11.00 4.71 -1.35
C GLY A 273 -9.78 5.63 -1.33
N SER A 274 -8.55 5.12 -1.33
CA SER A 274 -7.36 5.98 -1.23
C SER A 274 -7.19 6.91 -2.45
N PRO A 275 -6.99 8.23 -2.23
CA PRO A 275 -6.86 9.23 -3.29
C PRO A 275 -5.49 9.22 -4.00
N SER A 276 -4.40 8.78 -3.36
CA SER A 276 -3.05 8.77 -3.95
C SER A 276 -2.68 7.42 -4.55
N ARG A 277 -2.96 6.32 -3.83
CA ARG A 277 -2.53 4.95 -4.19
C ARG A 277 -3.69 3.99 -4.45
N GLY A 278 -4.93 4.39 -4.18
CA GLY A 278 -6.10 3.53 -4.36
C GLY A 278 -6.31 3.11 -5.82
N TRP A 279 -6.86 1.91 -6.00
CA TRP A 279 -7.06 1.32 -7.33
C TRP A 279 -7.94 2.21 -8.22
N LEU A 280 -9.01 2.81 -7.66
CA LEU A 280 -9.89 3.72 -8.39
C LEU A 280 -9.16 5.00 -8.81
N ALA A 281 -8.38 5.61 -7.92
CA ALA A 281 -7.63 6.82 -8.24
C ALA A 281 -6.58 6.56 -9.32
N ARG A 282 -5.88 5.42 -9.27
CA ARG A 282 -4.93 5.00 -10.31
C ARG A 282 -5.63 4.74 -11.63
N TRP A 283 -6.76 4.05 -11.62
CA TRP A 283 -7.55 3.76 -12.83
C TRP A 283 -8.12 5.04 -13.46
N ARG A 284 -8.64 5.97 -12.66
CA ARG A 284 -9.11 7.28 -13.14
C ARG A 284 -7.97 8.10 -13.72
N ARG A 285 -6.81 8.16 -13.04
CA ARG A 285 -5.60 8.82 -13.58
C ARG A 285 -5.17 8.19 -14.89
N GLN A 286 -5.02 6.87 -14.96
CA GLN A 286 -4.64 6.17 -16.19
C GLN A 286 -5.63 6.40 -17.34
N ARG A 287 -6.93 6.50 -17.06
CA ARG A 287 -7.94 6.83 -18.06
C ARG A 287 -7.86 8.28 -18.52
N ALA A 288 -7.72 9.24 -17.59
CA ALA A 288 -7.57 10.66 -17.94
C ALA A 288 -6.30 10.89 -18.77
N VAL A 289 -5.21 10.25 -18.38
CA VAL A 289 -3.93 10.17 -19.10
C VAL A 289 -4.11 9.60 -20.52
N ALA A 290 -4.81 8.46 -20.66
CA ALA A 290 -5.05 7.85 -21.96
C ALA A 290 -5.95 8.71 -22.86
N GLN A 291 -6.92 9.43 -22.27
CA GLN A 291 -7.76 10.39 -22.97
C GLN A 291 -6.95 11.60 -23.43
N GLY A 292 -6.14 12.21 -22.55
CA GLY A 292 -5.25 13.31 -22.88
C GLY A 292 -4.26 12.93 -23.99
N TRP A 293 -3.75 11.70 -24.00
CA TRP A 293 -2.93 11.16 -25.09
C TRP A 293 -3.67 11.09 -26.43
N ALA A 294 -4.90 10.58 -26.41
CA ALA A 294 -5.72 10.46 -27.61
C ALA A 294 -6.09 11.84 -28.17
N GLU A 295 -6.49 12.78 -27.30
CA GLU A 295 -6.80 14.17 -27.66
C GLU A 295 -5.59 14.86 -28.28
N GLY A 296 -4.41 14.72 -27.68
CA GLY A 296 -3.17 15.29 -28.19
C GLY A 296 -2.81 14.84 -29.60
N ARG A 297 -2.85 13.53 -29.84
CA ARG A 297 -2.53 12.99 -31.17
C ARG A 297 -3.54 13.41 -32.23
N ILE A 298 -4.81 13.57 -31.87
CA ILE A 298 -5.84 14.05 -32.80
C ILE A 298 -5.56 15.52 -33.17
N ILE A 299 -5.27 16.37 -32.18
CA ILE A 299 -4.95 17.78 -32.43
C ILE A 299 -3.69 17.93 -33.31
N GLU A 300 -2.63 17.18 -33.03
CA GLU A 300 -1.39 17.20 -33.82
C GLU A 300 -1.62 16.70 -35.25
N ALA A 301 -2.34 15.58 -35.41
CA ALA A 301 -2.71 15.08 -36.73
C ALA A 301 -3.61 16.06 -37.49
N ALA A 302 -4.52 16.74 -36.80
CA ALA A 302 -5.38 17.78 -37.38
C ALA A 302 -4.56 18.98 -37.87
N LEU A 303 -3.58 19.44 -37.09
CA LEU A 303 -2.69 20.54 -37.47
C LEU A 303 -1.91 20.19 -38.74
N HIS A 304 -1.30 19.00 -38.80
CA HIS A 304 -0.57 18.54 -39.99
C HIS A 304 -1.49 18.33 -41.19
N ALA A 305 -2.72 17.83 -40.98
CA ALA A 305 -3.70 17.68 -42.06
C ALA A 305 -4.16 19.04 -42.60
N MET A 306 -4.35 20.04 -41.74
CA MET A 306 -4.67 21.41 -42.15
C MET A 306 -3.52 22.06 -42.90
N GLN A 307 -2.28 21.92 -42.44
CA GLN A 307 -1.09 22.46 -43.12
C GLN A 307 -0.84 21.81 -44.48
N ALA A 308 -1.17 20.53 -44.64
CA ALA A 308 -1.06 19.82 -45.90
C ALA A 308 -2.21 20.11 -46.88
N SER A 309 -3.33 20.67 -46.39
CA SER A 309 -4.52 20.98 -47.17
C SER A 309 -4.51 22.44 -47.60
N SER A 310 -4.61 22.73 -48.90
CA SER A 310 -4.69 24.09 -49.44
C SER A 310 -5.92 24.87 -48.95
N SER A 311 -6.95 24.15 -48.49
CA SER A 311 -8.21 24.71 -48.00
C SER A 311 -8.19 25.12 -46.53
N GLY A 312 -7.17 24.69 -45.75
CA GLY A 312 -7.17 24.87 -44.30
C GLY A 312 -8.20 24.03 -43.54
N TYR A 313 -8.92 23.12 -44.22
CA TYR A 313 -9.88 22.19 -43.65
C TYR A 313 -9.35 20.75 -43.65
N PHE A 314 -9.83 19.94 -42.70
CA PHE A 314 -9.53 18.52 -42.61
C PHE A 314 -10.78 17.65 -42.48
N THR A 315 -10.66 16.39 -42.89
CA THR A 315 -11.72 15.38 -42.79
C THR A 315 -11.37 14.37 -41.73
N ARG A 316 -12.37 13.83 -41.01
CA ARG A 316 -12.16 12.76 -40.02
C ARG A 316 -11.35 11.57 -40.57
N GLN A 317 -11.61 11.16 -41.81
CA GLN A 317 -10.87 10.11 -42.52
C GLN A 317 -9.38 10.44 -42.71
N SER A 318 -9.02 11.70 -42.93
CA SER A 318 -7.62 12.15 -43.06
C SER A 318 -6.85 12.10 -41.73
N ILE A 319 -7.55 12.22 -40.60
CA ILE A 319 -6.97 12.03 -39.27
C ILE A 319 -6.86 10.54 -38.94
N GLU A 320 -7.90 9.76 -39.23
CA GLU A 320 -7.91 8.32 -38.98
C GLU A 320 -6.84 7.59 -39.81
N SER A 321 -6.59 8.01 -41.06
CA SER A 321 -5.51 7.47 -41.88
C SER A 321 -4.11 7.79 -41.33
N ARG A 322 -3.91 8.99 -40.77
CA ARG A 322 -2.64 9.41 -40.14
C ARG A 322 -2.42 8.78 -38.76
N LEU A 323 -3.49 8.51 -38.01
CA LEU A 323 -3.43 7.79 -36.74
C LEU A 323 -3.19 6.28 -36.92
N GLY A 324 -3.62 5.72 -38.05
CA GLY A 324 -3.60 4.28 -38.35
C GLY A 324 -2.22 3.61 -38.44
N THR A 325 -1.13 4.38 -38.53
CA THR A 325 0.25 3.85 -38.60
C THR A 325 0.97 3.82 -37.25
N ALA A 326 0.40 4.39 -36.18
CA ALA A 326 1.09 4.57 -34.89
C ALA A 326 0.32 4.03 -33.67
N VAL A 327 -0.66 3.14 -33.86
CA VAL A 327 -1.42 2.50 -32.76
C VAL A 327 -1.07 1.02 -32.70
N ALA A 328 -0.49 0.60 -31.56
CA ALA A 328 -0.14 -0.79 -31.30
C ALA A 328 -1.32 -1.75 -31.59
N PRO A 329 -1.07 -2.91 -32.22
CA PRO A 329 -2.12 -3.85 -32.61
C PRO A 329 -2.83 -4.40 -31.37
N GLY A 330 -4.17 -4.36 -31.34
CA GLY A 330 -4.99 -5.06 -30.32
C GLY A 330 -5.95 -4.21 -29.46
N ARG A 331 -6.06 -2.88 -29.65
CA ARG A 331 -7.14 -2.07 -29.06
C ARG A 331 -7.91 -1.35 -30.15
N SER A 332 -9.23 -1.60 -30.26
CA SER A 332 -10.09 -0.99 -31.27
C SER A 332 -10.00 0.54 -31.21
N SER A 333 -9.38 1.14 -32.24
CA SER A 333 -9.09 2.57 -32.39
C SER A 333 -10.33 3.48 -32.47
N THR A 334 -11.52 2.89 -32.63
CA THR A 334 -12.79 3.58 -32.92
C THR A 334 -13.51 4.12 -31.68
N MET A 335 -13.41 3.47 -30.51
CA MET A 335 -14.10 3.96 -29.29
C MET A 335 -13.30 5.05 -28.55
N ALA A 336 -11.97 4.91 -28.47
CA ALA A 336 -11.11 5.88 -27.79
C ALA A 336 -11.06 7.22 -28.56
N SER A 337 -11.09 7.16 -29.90
CA SER A 337 -11.21 8.35 -30.74
C SER A 337 -12.55 9.06 -30.47
N SER A 338 -13.69 8.35 -30.43
CA SER A 338 -15.00 9.00 -30.25
C SER A 338 -15.14 9.87 -28.99
N ARG A 339 -14.54 9.48 -27.86
CA ARG A 339 -14.55 10.29 -26.62
C ARG A 339 -13.56 11.44 -26.67
N ALA A 340 -12.37 11.23 -27.25
CA ALA A 340 -11.37 12.28 -27.42
C ALA A 340 -11.89 13.38 -28.37
N TRP A 341 -12.52 12.98 -29.49
CA TRP A 341 -13.21 13.90 -30.39
C TRP A 341 -14.31 14.71 -29.66
N ARG A 342 -15.13 14.07 -28.82
CA ARG A 342 -16.12 14.78 -27.98
C ARG A 342 -15.46 15.73 -26.97
N GLY A 343 -14.35 15.35 -26.36
CA GLY A 343 -13.59 16.20 -25.43
C GLY A 343 -13.05 17.46 -26.11
N LEU A 344 -12.52 17.32 -27.33
CA LEU A 344 -12.02 18.42 -28.15
C LEU A 344 -13.13 19.37 -28.62
N LEU A 345 -14.30 18.83 -28.96
CA LEU A 345 -15.49 19.63 -29.30
C LEU A 345 -16.00 20.43 -28.09
N LEU A 346 -16.05 19.79 -26.91
CA LEU A 346 -16.49 20.45 -25.66
C LEU A 346 -15.52 21.54 -25.19
N ARG A 347 -14.23 21.44 -25.55
CA ARG A 347 -13.21 22.44 -25.25
C ARG A 347 -13.06 23.51 -26.35
N HIS A 348 -13.91 23.48 -27.38
CA HIS A 348 -13.82 24.36 -28.54
C HIS A 348 -12.44 24.35 -29.24
N ALA A 349 -11.73 23.22 -29.22
CA ALA A 349 -10.46 23.08 -29.93
C ALA A 349 -10.67 22.78 -31.43
N ILE A 350 -11.78 22.13 -31.77
CA ILE A 350 -12.18 21.80 -33.15
C ILE A 350 -13.61 22.31 -33.36
N GLU A 351 -13.88 22.84 -34.55
CA GLU A 351 -15.21 23.27 -34.96
C GLU A 351 -15.57 22.78 -36.37
N PRO A 352 -16.86 22.50 -36.64
CA PRO A 352 -17.30 22.14 -37.99
C PRO A 352 -17.18 23.36 -38.92
N ALA A 353 -16.86 23.12 -40.19
CA ALA A 353 -16.83 24.17 -41.19
C ALA A 353 -18.21 24.84 -41.33
N PRO A 354 -18.29 26.18 -41.48
CA PRO A 354 -19.55 26.85 -41.73
C PRO A 354 -20.18 26.36 -43.04
N ALA A 355 -21.50 26.21 -43.06
CA ALA A 355 -22.23 25.56 -44.16
C ALA A 355 -21.96 26.21 -45.54
N SER A 356 -21.72 27.52 -45.57
CA SER A 356 -21.39 28.29 -46.78
C SER A 356 -20.03 27.95 -47.38
N GLU A 357 -19.03 27.67 -46.54
CA GLU A 357 -17.67 27.30 -46.99
C GLU A 357 -17.60 25.80 -47.29
N ALA A 358 -18.33 24.99 -46.51
CA ALA A 358 -18.44 23.56 -46.76
C ALA A 358 -19.07 23.26 -48.13
N SER A 359 -20.09 24.02 -48.55
CA SER A 359 -20.71 23.89 -49.88
C SER A 359 -19.81 24.37 -51.01
N ALA A 360 -18.93 25.36 -50.76
CA ALA A 360 -18.01 25.88 -51.77
C ALA A 360 -16.82 24.94 -52.03
N LEU A 361 -16.44 24.15 -51.03
CA LEU A 361 -15.33 23.19 -51.08
C LEU A 361 -15.79 21.76 -51.42
N ALA A 362 -17.09 21.48 -51.36
CA ALA A 362 -17.65 20.18 -51.69
C ALA A 362 -17.71 19.98 -53.22
N ASN A 363 -16.69 19.31 -53.78
CA ASN A 363 -16.78 18.72 -55.12
C ASN A 363 -17.84 17.59 -55.14
N ASP A 364 -18.34 17.26 -56.34
CA ASP A 364 -19.39 16.25 -56.56
C ASP A 364 -19.11 14.86 -55.94
N SER A 365 -17.83 14.53 -55.71
CA SER A 365 -17.35 13.31 -55.05
C SER A 365 -17.26 13.37 -53.52
N SER A 366 -17.57 14.50 -52.90
CA SER A 366 -17.41 14.78 -51.45
C SER A 366 -18.71 15.15 -50.74
N GLN A 367 -19.86 15.04 -51.43
CA GLN A 367 -21.17 15.27 -50.84
C GLN A 367 -21.39 14.33 -49.63
N GLY A 368 -21.59 14.91 -48.45
CA GLY A 368 -21.80 14.17 -47.19
C GLY A 368 -20.56 14.05 -46.29
N ILE A 369 -19.39 14.56 -46.69
CA ILE A 369 -18.18 14.56 -45.86
C ILE A 369 -18.18 15.78 -44.93
N SER A 370 -18.22 15.55 -43.61
CA SER A 370 -18.08 16.63 -42.62
C SER A 370 -16.67 17.21 -42.64
N LEU A 371 -16.53 18.48 -43.04
CA LEU A 371 -15.28 19.25 -42.97
C LEU A 371 -15.13 19.90 -41.59
N TRP A 372 -13.93 19.87 -41.05
CA TRP A 372 -13.58 20.38 -39.73
C TRP A 372 -12.38 21.32 -39.81
N ARG A 373 -12.30 22.28 -38.89
CA ARG A 373 -11.12 23.14 -38.70
C ARG A 373 -10.75 23.26 -37.23
N LEU A 374 -9.48 23.52 -36.96
CA LEU A 374 -9.00 23.89 -35.63
C LEU A 374 -9.34 25.37 -35.38
N THR A 375 -9.88 25.67 -34.20
CA THR A 375 -10.02 27.05 -33.72
C THR A 375 -8.66 27.67 -33.44
N GLU A 376 -8.57 28.99 -33.28
CA GLU A 376 -7.31 29.65 -32.88
C GLU A 376 -6.76 29.09 -31.56
N GLN A 377 -7.65 28.78 -30.61
CA GLN A 377 -7.29 28.10 -29.37
C GLN A 377 -6.75 26.67 -29.62
N GLY A 378 -7.41 25.90 -30.49
CA GLY A 378 -6.97 24.55 -30.85
C GLY A 378 -5.63 24.53 -31.60
N LYS A 379 -5.36 25.52 -32.46
CA LYS A 379 -4.07 25.70 -33.13
C LYS A 379 -2.95 26.02 -32.14
N ALA A 380 -3.20 26.95 -31.21
CA ALA A 380 -2.22 27.30 -30.18
C ALA A 380 -1.88 26.07 -29.30
N GLU A 381 -2.89 25.30 -28.90
CA GLU A 381 -2.71 24.06 -28.13
C GLU A 381 -1.94 23.01 -28.95
N ALA A 382 -2.22 22.87 -30.25
CA ALA A 382 -1.51 21.97 -31.16
C ALA A 382 -0.02 22.29 -31.25
N VAL A 383 0.30 23.56 -31.50
CA VAL A 383 1.67 24.03 -31.68
C VAL A 383 2.46 23.89 -30.39
N GLU A 384 1.87 24.28 -29.26
CA GLU A 384 2.52 24.17 -27.95
C GLU A 384 2.78 22.71 -27.57
N ARG A 385 1.89 21.81 -27.98
CA ARG A 385 2.05 20.37 -27.74
C ARG A 385 3.09 19.72 -28.65
N ALA A 386 3.09 20.05 -29.94
CA ALA A 386 4.12 19.62 -30.89
C ALA A 386 5.51 20.11 -30.45
N ARG A 387 5.60 21.37 -30.00
CA ARG A 387 6.82 21.94 -29.41
C ARG A 387 7.28 21.14 -28.19
N ARG A 388 6.37 20.84 -27.25
CA ARG A 388 6.70 20.03 -26.07
C ARG A 388 7.19 18.63 -26.44
N LEU A 389 6.54 17.95 -27.38
CA LEU A 389 6.93 16.61 -27.82
C LEU A 389 8.31 16.61 -28.50
N ALA A 390 8.60 17.61 -29.33
CA ALA A 390 9.92 17.78 -29.95
C ALA A 390 11.02 17.93 -28.89
N LEU A 391 10.78 18.79 -27.88
CA LEU A 391 11.76 19.00 -26.80
C LEU A 391 12.02 17.74 -25.98
N TRP A 392 10.98 16.95 -25.72
CA TRP A 392 11.16 15.66 -25.05
C TRP A 392 11.83 14.63 -25.95
N GLY A 393 11.63 14.68 -27.27
CA GLY A 393 12.38 13.89 -28.25
C GLY A 393 13.88 14.15 -28.15
N ASP A 394 14.29 15.42 -28.12
CA ASP A 394 15.70 15.82 -27.98
C ASP A 394 16.29 15.38 -26.63
N VAL A 395 15.53 15.55 -25.53
CA VAL A 395 15.96 15.12 -24.19
C VAL A 395 16.11 13.59 -24.11
N LEU A 396 15.17 12.84 -24.69
CA LEU A 396 15.18 11.37 -24.68
C LEU A 396 16.24 10.78 -25.60
N ALA A 397 16.59 11.46 -26.70
CA ALA A 397 17.71 11.08 -27.57
C ALA A 397 19.04 11.14 -26.81
N VAL A 398 19.21 12.14 -25.93
CA VAL A 398 20.43 12.34 -25.13
C VAL A 398 20.43 11.50 -23.83
N ALA A 399 19.26 11.29 -23.20
CA ALA A 399 19.13 10.64 -21.89
C ALA A 399 18.41 9.27 -21.94
N SER A 400 18.65 8.49 -22.99
CA SER A 400 17.95 7.22 -23.29
C SER A 400 18.03 6.16 -22.17
N GLY A 401 19.05 6.22 -21.29
CA GLY A 401 19.21 5.33 -20.15
C GLY A 401 18.30 5.62 -18.95
N ASP A 402 17.94 6.88 -18.71
CA ASP A 402 17.16 7.33 -17.54
C ASP A 402 15.65 7.52 -17.85
N ALA A 403 15.28 7.44 -19.13
CA ALA A 403 13.95 7.68 -19.66
C ALA A 403 12.81 6.88 -19.00
N ARG A 404 13.11 5.71 -18.42
CA ARG A 404 12.11 4.87 -17.74
C ARG A 404 11.57 5.50 -16.45
N ALA A 405 12.30 6.43 -15.83
CA ALA A 405 11.88 7.10 -14.59
C ALA A 405 10.94 8.30 -14.82
N PHE A 406 10.95 8.90 -16.02
CA PHE A 406 10.24 10.15 -16.34
C PHE A 406 8.93 9.98 -17.11
N LEU A 407 8.49 8.74 -17.40
CA LEU A 407 7.23 8.45 -18.09
C LEU A 407 6.00 8.67 -17.17
N THR A 408 5.73 9.92 -16.82
CA THR A 408 4.41 10.38 -16.37
C THR A 408 3.94 11.52 -17.27
N ILE A 409 2.63 11.52 -17.54
CA ILE A 409 2.06 11.83 -18.86
C ILE A 409 1.62 13.29 -19.05
N ASP A 410 1.74 14.10 -18.00
CA ASP A 410 1.79 15.56 -18.13
C ASP A 410 3.21 15.98 -17.81
N LEU A 411 4.09 15.88 -18.80
CA LEU A 411 5.41 16.46 -18.65
C LEU A 411 5.20 17.97 -18.51
N PRO A 412 5.57 18.58 -17.36
CA PRO A 412 5.58 20.02 -17.26
C PRO A 412 6.47 20.58 -18.39
N PRO A 413 6.27 21.85 -18.81
CA PRO A 413 7.17 22.46 -19.77
C PRO A 413 8.61 22.20 -19.29
N PRO A 414 9.52 21.73 -20.16
CA PRO A 414 10.87 21.34 -19.73
C PRO A 414 11.59 22.51 -19.02
N GLU A 415 11.20 23.75 -19.32
CA GLU A 415 11.61 25.00 -18.65
C GLU A 415 11.26 25.06 -17.15
N ALA A 416 10.25 24.32 -16.69
CA ALA A 416 9.89 24.20 -15.28
C ALA A 416 10.72 23.15 -14.52
N VAL A 417 11.52 22.33 -15.21
CA VAL A 417 12.30 21.22 -14.64
C VAL A 417 13.80 21.36 -14.93
N LEU A 418 14.16 21.97 -16.06
CA LEU A 418 15.52 22.16 -16.55
C LEU A 418 15.79 23.65 -16.75
N ASP A 419 16.88 24.12 -16.15
CA ASP A 419 17.35 25.50 -16.31
C ASP A 419 17.72 25.81 -17.78
N ALA A 420 17.57 27.06 -18.21
CA ALA A 420 17.68 27.48 -19.60
C ALA A 420 19.04 27.11 -20.24
N ALA A 421 20.11 27.14 -19.44
CA ALA A 421 21.45 26.73 -19.86
C ALA A 421 21.55 25.23 -20.21
N ARG A 422 20.85 24.36 -19.44
CA ARG A 422 20.84 22.91 -19.70
C ARG A 422 20.01 22.57 -20.95
N LEU A 423 18.91 23.28 -21.16
CA LEU A 423 18.10 23.17 -22.38
C LEU A 423 18.91 23.52 -23.64
N HIS A 424 19.71 24.59 -23.58
CA HIS A 424 20.62 24.96 -24.67
C HIS A 424 21.70 23.90 -24.93
N ALA A 425 22.30 23.34 -23.87
CA ALA A 425 23.31 22.29 -24.00
C ALA A 425 22.73 21.00 -24.60
N ILE A 426 21.54 20.60 -24.20
CA ILE A 426 20.85 19.41 -24.74
C ILE A 426 20.50 19.60 -26.22
N ARG A 427 19.98 20.77 -26.60
CA ARG A 427 19.69 21.07 -28.02
C ARG A 427 20.95 21.08 -28.88
N ALA A 428 22.05 21.65 -28.37
CA ALA A 428 23.33 21.63 -29.07
C ALA A 428 23.87 20.19 -29.25
N ALA A 429 23.72 19.34 -28.22
CA ALA A 429 24.10 17.93 -28.28
C ALA A 429 23.22 17.11 -29.23
N ALA A 430 21.89 17.32 -29.22
CA ALA A 430 20.96 16.66 -30.13
C ALA A 430 21.26 17.03 -31.59
N ALA A 431 21.53 18.31 -31.88
CA ALA A 431 21.94 18.79 -33.20
C ALA A 431 23.26 18.16 -33.68
N ALA A 432 24.21 17.89 -32.78
CA ALA A 432 25.47 17.23 -33.09
C ALA A 432 25.33 15.71 -33.30
N SER A 433 24.28 15.08 -32.76
CA SER A 433 24.00 13.65 -32.92
C SER A 433 23.15 13.30 -34.15
N GLY A 434 22.59 14.31 -34.83
CA GLY A 434 21.75 14.17 -36.02
C GLY A 434 22.48 14.44 -37.35
N SER A 435 23.80 14.64 -37.33
CA SER A 435 24.69 14.61 -38.50
C SER A 435 25.44 13.30 -38.55
#